data_AF-A0AAN6RQB0-F1
#
_entry.id   AF-A0AAN6RQB0-F1
#
_cell.length_a   1.000
_cell.length_b   1.000
_cell.length_c   1.000
_cell.angle_alpha   90.00
_cell.angle_beta   90.00
_cell.angle_gamma   90.00
#
_symmetry.space_group_name_H-M   'P 1'
#
loop_
_entity.id
_entity.type
_entity.pdbx_description
1 polymer ?
#
loop_
_entity_poly.entity_id
_entity_poly.type
_entity_poly.pdbx_seq_one_letter_code
_entity_poly.pdbx_strand_id
1 'polypeptide(L)'
;MRLPPLLLTPPLLALADYLDVDTGCSDRGVPGMNRLCMDWGNKRGHFFFDGQGRRCIRKGDDRPYSCNALKGCVKSTWGEVGCSW
;
A
#
# COMPACT_ATOMS: atom_id res chain seq x y z
N MET A 1 3.06 29.98 43.16
CA MET A 1 2.47 30.52 41.91
C MET A 1 3.07 29.78 40.74
N ARG A 2 2.22 29.21 39.88
CA ARG A 2 2.56 28.39 38.71
C ARG A 2 3.16 29.26 37.60
N LEU A 3 4.24 28.82 36.97
CA LEU A 3 4.46 29.06 35.54
C LEU A 3 4.70 27.70 34.86
N PRO A 4 3.98 27.37 33.76
CA PRO A 4 4.16 26.12 33.04
C PRO A 4 5.40 26.18 32.13
N PRO A 5 5.96 25.02 31.74
CA PRO A 5 7.07 24.94 30.80
C PRO A 5 6.62 25.42 29.42
N LEU A 6 7.43 26.30 28.82
CA LEU A 6 7.27 26.78 27.46
C LEU A 6 7.34 25.58 26.49
N LEU A 7 6.18 25.25 25.90
CA LEU A 7 6.06 24.35 24.75
C LEU A 7 6.74 25.00 23.53
N LEU A 8 8.02 24.68 23.32
CA LEU A 8 8.67 24.84 22.03
C LEU A 8 8.20 23.71 21.10
N THR A 9 7.09 23.94 20.40
CA THR A 9 6.78 23.21 19.18
C THR A 9 7.10 24.13 18.01
N PRO A 10 8.15 23.86 17.21
CA PRO A 10 8.24 24.49 15.90
C PRO A 10 7.12 23.89 15.02
N PRO A 11 6.30 24.71 14.34
CA PRO A 11 5.41 24.22 13.29
C PRO A 11 6.29 24.04 12.05
N LEU A 12 7.04 22.95 12.00
CA LEU A 12 7.75 22.58 10.79
C LEU A 12 6.74 21.92 9.86
N LEU A 13 6.23 22.73 8.94
CA LEU A 13 5.86 22.37 7.57
C LEU A 13 5.66 20.87 7.32
N ALA A 14 4.40 20.53 7.04
CA ALA A 14 4.04 19.83 5.81
C ALA A 14 5.09 18.81 5.29
N LEU A 15 5.25 17.72 6.03
CA LEU A 15 5.43 16.42 5.39
C LEU A 15 4.03 15.99 4.94
N ALA A 16 3.47 16.65 3.93
CA ALA A 16 3.46 16.07 2.59
C ALA A 16 3.01 14.62 2.69
N ASP A 17 1.70 14.43 2.66
CA ASP A 17 1.03 13.21 2.24
C ASP A 17 1.87 11.94 2.46
N TYR A 18 2.07 11.56 3.72
CA TYR A 18 2.19 10.15 4.02
C TYR A 18 0.80 9.58 3.75
N LEU A 19 0.47 9.46 2.45
CA LEU A 19 -0.57 8.61 1.94
C LEU A 19 -0.42 7.35 2.76
N ASP A 20 -1.43 7.08 3.58
CA ASP A 20 -1.59 5.81 4.23
C ASP A 20 -1.85 4.82 3.09
N VAL A 21 -0.75 4.41 2.44
CA VAL A 21 -0.74 3.46 1.33
C VAL A 21 -1.13 2.07 1.84
N ASP A 22 -1.33 1.92 3.15
CA ASP A 22 -1.38 0.67 3.87
C ASP A 22 -2.79 0.09 4.02
N THR A 23 -3.85 0.73 3.53
CA THR A 23 -5.12 0.06 3.13
C THR A 23 -5.99 1.04 2.32
N GLY A 24 -6.46 0.66 1.14
CA GLY A 24 -7.41 1.51 0.41
C GLY A 24 -7.51 1.27 -1.08
N CYS A 25 -8.44 1.99 -1.71
CA CYS A 25 -8.66 1.97 -3.14
C CYS A 25 -7.99 3.18 -3.79
N SER A 26 -7.31 2.92 -4.89
CA SER A 26 -6.73 3.94 -5.76
C SER A 26 -7.19 3.68 -7.19
N ASP A 27 -7.64 4.73 -7.84
CA ASP A 27 -7.91 4.70 -9.27
C ASP A 27 -6.55 4.97 -9.94
N ARG A 28 -5.70 3.94 -9.99
CA ARG A 28 -4.36 4.07 -10.60
C ARG A 28 -4.53 4.20 -12.11
N GLY A 29 -3.88 5.20 -12.71
CA GLY A 29 -3.93 5.51 -14.14
C GLY A 29 -3.24 4.49 -15.07
N VAL A 30 -3.39 3.18 -14.79
CA VAL A 30 -2.98 2.12 -15.71
C VAL A 30 -4.08 1.97 -16.75
N PRO A 31 -3.75 2.02 -18.06
CA PRO A 31 -4.75 1.90 -19.12
C PRO A 31 -5.64 0.67 -18.96
N GLY A 32 -6.95 0.89 -18.95
CA GLY A 32 -7.98 -0.14 -18.79
C GLY A 32 -8.15 -0.65 -17.36
N MET A 33 -7.35 -0.22 -16.38
CA MET A 33 -7.56 -0.53 -14.96
C MET A 33 -8.30 0.63 -14.30
N ASN A 34 -9.56 0.39 -13.94
CA ASN A 34 -10.41 1.41 -13.35
C ASN A 34 -10.08 1.67 -11.89
N ARG A 35 -9.76 0.60 -11.15
CA ARG A 35 -9.58 0.66 -9.70
C ARG A 35 -8.71 -0.48 -9.22
N LEU A 36 -7.84 -0.17 -8.26
CA LEU A 36 -7.04 -1.12 -7.50
C LEU A 36 -7.24 -0.84 -6.01
N CYS A 37 -7.72 -1.84 -5.28
CA CYS A 37 -7.88 -1.80 -3.84
C CYS A 37 -6.93 -2.80 -3.18
N MET A 38 -6.17 -2.33 -2.20
CA MET A 38 -5.23 -3.14 -1.43
C MET A 38 -5.66 -3.18 0.04
N ASP A 39 -5.67 -4.38 0.61
CA ASP A 39 -5.85 -4.66 2.02
C ASP A 39 -4.59 -5.39 2.50
N TRP A 40 -3.59 -4.59 2.86
CA TRP A 40 -2.28 -5.08 3.23
C TRP A 40 -2.33 -5.87 4.55
N GLY A 41 -3.22 -5.47 5.48
CA GLY A 41 -3.46 -6.18 6.74
C GLY A 41 -3.90 -7.63 6.53
N ASN A 42 -4.77 -7.88 5.55
CA ASN A 42 -5.23 -9.24 5.21
C ASN A 42 -4.50 -9.86 4.00
N LYS A 43 -3.42 -9.21 3.52
CA LYS A 43 -2.60 -9.71 2.41
C LYS A 43 -3.43 -10.00 1.16
N ARG A 44 -4.42 -9.16 0.86
CA ARG A 44 -5.34 -9.33 -0.27
C ARG A 44 -5.53 -8.02 -1.00
N GLY A 45 -5.99 -8.10 -2.23
CA GLY A 45 -6.36 -6.94 -3.01
C GLY A 45 -7.36 -7.34 -4.08
N HIS A 46 -7.96 -6.36 -4.71
CA HIS A 46 -8.76 -6.58 -5.90
C HIS A 46 -8.59 -5.43 -6.87
N PHE A 47 -8.78 -5.72 -8.15
CA PHE A 47 -8.72 -4.73 -9.20
C PHE A 47 -9.85 -4.94 -10.19
N PHE A 48 -10.17 -3.87 -10.91
CA PHE A 48 -11.19 -3.84 -11.93
C PHE A 48 -10.55 -3.42 -13.24
N PHE A 49 -10.72 -4.23 -14.28
CA PHE A 49 -10.37 -3.85 -15.65
C PHE A 49 -11.64 -3.69 -16.49
N ASP A 50 -11.56 -2.87 -17.52
CA ASP A 50 -12.65 -2.75 -18.48
C ASP A 50 -12.97 -4.09 -19.13
N GLY A 51 -14.25 -4.47 -19.13
CA GLY A 51 -14.72 -5.75 -19.66
C GLY A 51 -14.34 -6.99 -18.84
N GLN A 52 -13.55 -6.83 -17.77
CA GLN A 52 -13.15 -7.90 -16.87
C GLN A 52 -13.56 -7.48 -15.45
N GLY A 53 -14.72 -7.96 -15.01
CA GLY A 53 -15.26 -7.68 -13.68
C GLY A 53 -14.25 -7.96 -12.55
N ARG A 54 -14.62 -7.68 -11.30
CA ARG A 54 -13.70 -7.72 -10.16
C ARG A 54 -12.80 -8.96 -10.13
N ARG A 55 -11.48 -8.75 -10.16
CA ARG A 55 -10.46 -9.80 -10.01
C ARG A 55 -9.79 -9.62 -8.66
N CYS A 56 -9.63 -10.71 -7.90
CA CYS A 56 -9.07 -10.67 -6.57
C CYS A 56 -7.73 -11.40 -6.51
N ILE A 57 -6.80 -10.84 -5.74
CA ILE A 57 -5.47 -11.36 -5.53
C ILE A 57 -5.21 -11.58 -4.04
N ARG A 58 -4.42 -12.60 -3.74
CA ARG A 58 -3.88 -12.84 -2.41
C ARG A 58 -2.37 -12.90 -2.50
N LYS A 59 -1.71 -12.18 -1.60
CA LYS A 59 -0.27 -12.28 -1.40
C LYS A 59 0.05 -13.58 -0.68
N GLY A 60 0.98 -14.33 -1.26
CA GLY A 60 1.59 -15.50 -0.66
C GLY A 60 2.85 -15.11 0.11
N ASP A 61 3.92 -15.85 -0.17
CA ASP A 61 5.21 -15.70 0.50
C ASP A 61 5.96 -14.46 0.04
N ASP A 62 6.70 -13.89 0.99
CA ASP A 62 7.82 -12.99 0.75
C ASP A 62 9.13 -13.77 0.82
N ARG A 63 9.97 -13.61 -0.18
CA ARG A 63 11.30 -14.21 -0.21
C ARG A 63 12.35 -13.11 -0.33
N PRO A 64 13.31 -13.02 0.61
CA PRO A 64 14.42 -12.11 0.45
C PRO A 64 15.29 -12.58 -0.72
N TYR A 65 15.81 -11.63 -1.49
CA TYR A 65 16.78 -11.87 -2.56
C TYR A 65 17.72 -10.67 -2.67
N SER A 66 18.87 -10.87 -3.31
CA SER A 66 19.78 -9.76 -3.62
C SER A 66 19.36 -9.13 -4.94
N CYS A 67 18.96 -7.86 -4.93
CA CYS A 67 18.82 -7.09 -6.17
C CYS A 67 20.19 -6.74 -6.76
N ASN A 68 21.18 -6.52 -5.88
CA ASN A 68 22.58 -6.30 -6.22
C ASN A 68 23.49 -6.59 -5.01
N ALA A 69 24.80 -6.55 -5.21
CA ALA A 69 25.81 -6.89 -4.19
C ALA A 69 25.70 -6.12 -2.87
N LEU A 70 25.05 -4.95 -2.84
CA LEU A 70 24.94 -4.07 -1.67
C LEU A 70 23.51 -3.89 -1.15
N LYS A 71 22.50 -4.43 -1.84
CA LYS A 71 21.08 -4.19 -1.55
C LYS A 71 20.27 -5.47 -1.52
N GLY A 72 19.72 -5.76 -0.34
CA GLY A 72 18.67 -6.75 -0.15
C GLY A 72 17.33 -6.23 -0.65
N CYS A 73 16.56 -7.13 -1.24
CA CYS A 73 15.22 -6.88 -1.75
C CYS A 73 14.28 -8.00 -1.32
N VAL A 74 12.98 -7.73 -1.42
CA VAL A 74 11.94 -8.72 -1.14
C VAL A 74 11.14 -8.97 -2.40
N LYS A 75 10.97 -10.23 -2.75
CA LYS A 75 10.06 -10.67 -3.80
C LYS A 75 8.79 -11.17 -3.13
N SER A 76 7.66 -10.54 -3.45
CA SER A 76 6.35 -10.99 -3.03
C SER A 76 5.68 -11.79 -4.15
N THR A 77 5.08 -12.91 -3.79
CA THR A 77 4.23 -13.70 -4.71
C THR A 77 2.76 -13.30 -4.54
N TRP A 78 2.04 -13.16 -5.65
CA TRP A 78 0.62 -12.84 -5.66
C TRP A 78 -0.10 -13.79 -6.61
N GLY A 79 -1.16 -14.42 -6.13
CA GLY A 79 -1.97 -15.33 -6.91
C GLY A 79 -3.41 -14.84 -6.99
N GLU A 80 -4.07 -15.13 -8.11
CA GLU A 80 -5.50 -14.87 -8.25
C GLU A 80 -6.33 -15.87 -7.48
N VAL A 81 -7.37 -15.37 -6.83
CA VAL A 81 -8.29 -16.14 -5.99
C VAL A 81 -9.72 -15.66 -6.24
N GLY A 82 -10.69 -16.49 -5.84
CA GLY A 82 -12.08 -16.06 -5.77
C GLY A 82 -12.24 -14.87 -4.84
N CYS A 83 -13.06 -13.90 -5.25
CA CYS A 83 -13.32 -12.71 -4.45
C CYS A 83 -14.19 -13.01 -3.23
N SER A 84 -13.66 -12.73 -2.04
CA SER A 84 -14.35 -12.88 -0.75
C SER A 84 -14.50 -11.57 0.03
N TRP A 85 -14.01 -10.46 -0.55
CA TRP A 85 -14.04 -9.11 -0.03
C TRP A 85 -14.29 -8.14 -1.18
#